data_AF-A0A2T0WY77-F1
#
_entry.id   AF-A0A2T0WY77-F1
#
_cell.length_a   1.000
_cell.length_b   1.000
_cell.length_c   1.000
_cell.angle_alpha   90.00
_cell.angle_beta   90.00
_cell.angle_gamma   90.00
#
_symmetry.space_group_name_H-M   'P 1'
#
loop_
_entity.id
_entity.type
_entity.pdbx_description
1 polymer ?
#
loop_
_entity_poly.entity_id
_entity_poly.type
_entity_poly.pdbx_seq_one_letter_code
_entity_poly.pdbx_strand_id
1 'polypeptide(L)'
;MLDILSALYPWTKSLHVISVITWMAGIFYLPRLFVYHAEKAGDQTGELHETFTIMERKLFKLIMNPSSIATWVFGLALVFTPGIVDWSSVWPWTKAAAVIGMTWFHHWLGYRLKEFASGKNSRNGRTYRMMNEVPTLLMLLIVFSVIVKF
;
A
#
# COMPACT_ATOMS: atom_id res chain seq x y z
N MET A 1 14.97 31.04 4.19
CA MET A 1 14.60 29.70 4.69
C MET A 1 13.21 29.27 4.20
N LEU A 2 12.23 30.18 4.10
CA LEU A 2 10.94 29.92 3.45
C LEU A 2 11.06 29.60 1.95
N ASP A 3 11.94 30.26 1.19
CA ASP A 3 12.10 30.03 -0.26
C ASP A 3 12.55 28.61 -0.65
N ILE A 4 13.38 27.96 0.18
CA ILE A 4 13.87 26.60 -0.10
C ILE A 4 12.72 25.60 0.06
N LEU A 5 11.88 25.76 1.08
CA LEU A 5 10.72 24.89 1.31
C LEU A 5 9.66 25.08 0.22
N SER A 6 9.43 26.32 -0.22
CA SER A 6 8.53 26.63 -1.35
C SER A 6 9.02 26.01 -2.67
N ALA A 7 10.33 26.07 -2.94
CA ALA A 7 10.93 25.49 -4.13
C ALA A 7 10.92 23.95 -4.12
N LEU A 8 11.09 23.34 -2.94
CA LEU A 8 11.09 21.88 -2.78
C LEU A 8 9.67 21.29 -2.70
N TYR A 9 8.67 22.06 -2.27
CA TYR A 9 7.28 21.60 -2.15
C TYR A 9 6.73 20.86 -3.38
N PRO A 10 6.82 21.38 -4.63
CA PRO A 10 6.33 20.65 -5.81
C PRO A 10 7.08 19.33 -6.04
N TRP A 11 8.37 19.26 -5.71
CA TRP A 11 9.16 18.04 -5.83
C TRP A 11 8.75 17.01 -4.77
N THR A 12 8.69 17.41 -3.50
CA THR A 12 8.23 16.56 -2.39
C THR A 12 6.82 16.04 -2.66
N LYS A 13 5.92 16.89 -3.13
CA LYS A 13 4.55 16.51 -3.50
C LYS A 13 4.52 15.52 -4.66
N SER A 14 5.31 15.75 -5.69
CA SER A 14 5.40 14.85 -6.85
C SER A 14 5.95 13.48 -6.45
N LEU A 15 7.03 13.44 -5.67
CA LEU A 15 7.62 12.21 -5.16
C LEU A 15 6.67 11.46 -4.21
N HIS A 16 5.91 12.17 -3.38
CA HIS A 16 4.86 11.57 -2.57
C HIS A 16 3.78 10.92 -3.44
N VAL A 17 3.29 11.61 -4.48
CA VAL A 17 2.26 11.06 -5.36
C VAL A 17 2.76 9.83 -6.13
N ILE A 18 3.98 9.89 -6.67
CA ILE A 18 4.61 8.76 -7.38
C ILE A 18 4.74 7.55 -6.45
N SER A 19 5.21 7.77 -5.22
CA SER A 19 5.38 6.69 -4.23
C SER A 19 4.03 6.10 -3.80
N VAL A 20 3.00 6.92 -3.58
CA VAL A 20 1.64 6.46 -3.27
C VAL A 20 1.07 5.62 -4.40
N ILE A 21 1.17 6.08 -5.65
CA ILE A 21 0.65 5.34 -6.82
C ILE A 21 1.35 3.99 -6.95
N THR A 22 2.68 3.98 -6.82
CA THR A 22 3.49 2.75 -6.89
C THR A 22 3.11 1.77 -5.78
N TRP A 23 2.92 2.27 -4.56
CA TRP A 23 2.53 1.46 -3.42
C TRP A 23 1.11 0.90 -3.58
N MET A 24 0.17 1.75 -4.02
CA MET A 24 -1.21 1.37 -4.30
C MET A 24 -1.31 0.29 -5.37
N ALA A 25 -0.55 0.41 -6.46
CA ALA A 25 -0.52 -0.60 -7.51
C ALA A 25 -0.10 -1.98 -6.96
N GLY A 26 0.92 -2.02 -6.11
CA GLY A 26 1.34 -3.26 -5.46
C GLY A 26 0.31 -3.81 -4.47
N ILE A 27 -0.32 -2.95 -3.67
CA ILE A 27 -1.39 -3.33 -2.74
C ILE A 27 -2.62 -3.89 -3.48
N PHE A 28 -2.97 -3.36 -4.66
CA PHE A 28 -4.07 -3.90 -5.47
C PHE A 28 -3.72 -5.23 -6.14
N TYR A 29 -2.47 -5.40 -6.54
CA TYR A 29 -2.05 -6.53 -7.36
C TYR A 29 -1.67 -7.78 -6.52
N LEU A 30 -1.00 -7.60 -5.39
CA LEU A 30 -0.51 -8.70 -4.57
C LEU A 30 -1.63 -9.62 -4.02
N PRO A 31 -2.77 -9.12 -3.50
CA PRO A 31 -3.89 -9.95 -3.10
C PRO A 31 -4.46 -10.80 -4.24
N ARG A 32 -4.48 -10.25 -5.46
CA ARG A 32 -4.94 -10.97 -6.66
C ARG A 32 -3.99 -12.11 -7.01
N LEU A 33 -2.67 -11.88 -6.92
CA LEU A 33 -1.69 -12.95 -7.05
C LEU A 33 -1.93 -14.06 -6.02
N PHE A 34 -2.20 -13.72 -4.76
CA PHE A 34 -2.50 -14.72 -3.72
C PHE A 34 -3.75 -15.56 -4.02
N VAL A 35 -4.79 -14.97 -4.65
CA VAL A 35 -5.96 -15.76 -5.11
C VAL A 35 -5.52 -16.82 -6.12
N TYR A 36 -4.78 -16.42 -7.16
CA TYR A 36 -4.32 -17.35 -8.18
C TYR A 36 -3.35 -18.39 -7.64
N HIS A 37 -2.43 -17.97 -6.77
CA HIS A 37 -1.47 -18.85 -6.12
C HIS A 37 -2.19 -19.91 -5.27
N ALA A 38 -3.15 -19.50 -4.43
CA ALA A 38 -3.92 -20.42 -3.59
C ALA A 38 -4.82 -21.38 -4.40
N GLU A 39 -5.41 -20.92 -5.51
CA GLU A 39 -6.35 -21.72 -6.31
C GLU A 39 -5.66 -22.64 -7.33
N LYS A 40 -4.49 -22.27 -7.84
CA LYS A 40 -3.81 -23.00 -8.91
C LYS A 40 -2.63 -23.85 -8.45
N ALA A 41 -1.91 -23.44 -7.42
CA ALA A 41 -0.78 -24.19 -6.89
C ALA A 41 -1.19 -25.03 -5.66
N GLY A 42 -2.40 -25.60 -5.65
CA GLY A 42 -3.15 -26.06 -4.47
C GLY A 42 -2.39 -26.85 -3.40
N ASP A 43 -1.33 -27.57 -3.76
CA ASP A 43 -0.52 -28.38 -2.84
C ASP A 43 0.75 -27.66 -2.33
N GLN A 44 0.90 -26.36 -2.63
CA GLN A 44 2.02 -25.50 -2.23
C GLN A 44 3.39 -26.14 -2.56
N THR A 45 3.43 -26.86 -3.67
CA THR A 45 4.56 -27.63 -4.16
C THR A 45 4.64 -27.50 -5.69
N GLY A 46 5.83 -27.71 -6.25
CA GLY A 46 6.08 -27.67 -7.70
C GLY A 46 6.43 -26.29 -8.26
N GLU A 47 6.74 -26.27 -9.55
CA GLU A 47 7.30 -25.11 -10.26
C GLU A 47 6.38 -23.87 -10.24
N LEU A 48 5.07 -24.09 -10.29
CA LEU A 48 4.09 -23.01 -10.25
C LEU A 48 4.11 -22.28 -8.89
N HIS A 49 4.24 -23.03 -7.79
CA HIS A 49 4.35 -22.48 -6.43
C HIS A 49 5.62 -21.64 -6.27
N GLU A 50 6.75 -22.15 -6.76
CA GLU A 50 8.03 -21.43 -6.73
C GLU A 50 7.97 -20.15 -7.56
N THR A 51 7.36 -20.22 -8.74
CA THR A 51 7.19 -19.06 -9.64
C THR A 51 6.36 -17.97 -8.98
N PHE A 52 5.19 -18.30 -8.41
CA PHE A 52 4.37 -17.33 -7.69
C PHE A 52 5.11 -16.75 -6.49
N THR A 53 5.78 -17.59 -5.69
CA THR A 53 6.55 -17.14 -4.53
C THR A 53 7.65 -16.13 -4.92
N ILE A 54 8.35 -16.36 -6.04
CA ILE A 54 9.35 -15.44 -6.57
C ILE A 54 8.70 -14.12 -7.00
N MET A 55 7.60 -14.18 -7.77
CA MET A 55 6.89 -12.99 -8.26
C MET A 55 6.36 -12.13 -7.10
N GLU A 56 5.67 -12.75 -6.15
CA GLU A 56 5.11 -12.07 -4.98
C GLU A 56 6.22 -11.46 -4.11
N ARG A 57 7.33 -12.17 -3.91
CA ARG A 57 8.47 -11.67 -3.13
C ARG A 57 9.17 -10.51 -3.82
N LYS A 58 9.36 -10.58 -5.15
CA LYS A 58 9.94 -9.48 -5.94
C LYS A 58 9.03 -8.25 -5.89
N LEU A 59 7.73 -8.41 -6.11
CA LEU A 59 6.75 -7.33 -6.01
C LEU A 59 6.79 -6.67 -4.63
N PHE A 60 6.74 -7.47 -3.56
CA PHE A 60 6.72 -6.94 -2.21
C PHE A 60 8.03 -6.23 -1.82
N LYS A 61 9.18 -6.87 -2.07
CA LYS A 61 10.48 -6.32 -1.64
C LYS A 61 11.00 -5.20 -2.53
N LEU A 62 10.83 -5.29 -3.85
CA LEU A 62 11.42 -4.35 -4.80
C LEU A 62 10.51 -3.17 -5.12
N ILE A 63 9.19 -3.34 -5.01
CA ILE A 63 8.22 -2.28 -5.37
C ILE A 63 7.51 -1.78 -4.12
N MET A 64 6.82 -2.66 -3.38
CA MET A 64 5.93 -2.21 -2.30
C MET A 64 6.67 -1.66 -1.09
N ASN A 65 7.74 -2.31 -0.62
CA ASN A 65 8.52 -1.83 0.53
C ASN A 65 9.16 -0.46 0.30
N PRO A 66 9.93 -0.22 -0.78
CA PRO A 66 10.55 1.09 -0.99
C PRO A 66 9.49 2.18 -1.25
N SER A 67 8.41 1.87 -1.97
CA SER A 67 7.34 2.84 -2.22
C SER A 67 6.53 3.18 -0.96
N SER A 68 6.28 2.22 -0.08
CA SER A 68 5.68 2.46 1.25
C SER A 68 6.55 3.40 2.10
N ILE A 69 7.86 3.12 2.19
CA ILE A 69 8.80 3.95 2.95
C ILE A 69 8.84 5.37 2.38
N ALA A 70 8.98 5.51 1.06
CA ALA A 70 8.98 6.80 0.38
C ALA A 70 7.66 7.56 0.62
N THR A 71 6.53 6.88 0.56
CA THR A 71 5.21 7.47 0.82
C THR A 71 5.14 8.09 2.22
N TRP A 72 5.62 7.38 3.23
CA TRP A 72 5.66 7.89 4.61
C TRP A 72 6.64 9.04 4.78
N VAL A 73 7.85 8.93 4.23
CA VAL A 73 8.88 10.00 4.32
C VAL A 73 8.37 11.29 3.69
N PHE A 74 7.89 11.24 2.45
CA PHE A 74 7.39 12.44 1.77
C PHE A 74 6.04 12.90 2.32
N GLY A 75 5.20 11.97 2.79
CA GLY A 75 3.92 12.30 3.43
C GLY A 75 4.11 13.08 4.73
N LEU A 76 5.00 12.62 5.60
CA LEU A 76 5.35 13.33 6.84
C LEU A 76 6.02 14.67 6.54
N ALA A 77 6.91 14.75 5.55
CA ALA A 77 7.52 16.01 5.13
C ALA A 77 6.45 17.05 4.70
N LEU A 78 5.43 16.62 3.95
CA LEU A 78 4.31 17.49 3.57
C LEU A 78 3.46 17.93 4.78
N VAL A 79 3.21 17.03 5.73
CA VAL A 79 2.44 17.31 6.94
C VAL A 79 3.13 18.34 7.84
N PHE A 80 4.47 18.28 7.96
CA PHE A 80 5.25 19.25 8.73
C PHE A 80 5.44 20.61 8.04
N THR A 81 5.01 20.75 6.78
CA THR A 81 5.13 22.03 6.09
C THR A 81 4.00 22.97 6.54
N PRO A 82 4.32 24.15 7.12
CA PRO A 82 3.33 25.06 7.70
C PRO A 82 2.27 25.50 6.68
N GLY A 83 1.00 25.54 7.09
CA GLY A 83 -0.11 26.07 6.29
C GLY A 83 -0.74 25.09 5.28
N ILE A 84 -0.27 23.85 5.18
CA ILE A 84 -0.86 22.84 4.27
C ILE A 84 -1.92 21.98 4.93
N VAL A 85 -1.73 21.63 6.20
CA VAL A 85 -2.66 20.80 6.96
C VAL A 85 -3.41 21.66 7.96
N ASP A 86 -4.70 21.79 7.75
CA ASP A 86 -5.59 22.38 8.73
C ASP A 86 -6.10 21.29 9.69
N TRP A 87 -5.46 21.18 10.84
CA TRP A 87 -5.82 20.17 11.86
C TRP A 87 -7.19 20.39 12.51
N SER A 88 -7.84 21.53 12.27
CA SER A 88 -9.20 21.79 12.72
C SER A 88 -10.26 21.12 11.83
N SER A 89 -9.89 20.75 10.61
CA SER A 89 -10.74 20.03 9.67
C SER A 89 -10.66 18.50 9.86
N VAL A 90 -11.66 17.76 9.37
CA VAL A 90 -11.76 16.30 9.58
C VAL A 90 -10.88 15.52 8.60
N TRP A 91 -10.70 16.03 7.39
CA TRP A 91 -9.96 15.34 6.32
C TRP A 91 -8.52 14.88 6.64
N PRO A 92 -7.70 15.59 7.45
CA PRO A 92 -6.35 15.11 7.78
C PRO A 92 -6.40 13.85 8.63
N TRP A 93 -7.35 13.78 9.55
CA TRP A 93 -7.55 12.64 10.46
C TRP A 93 -8.07 11.42 9.70
N THR A 94 -9.06 11.60 8.83
CA THR A 94 -9.58 10.49 8.01
C THR A 94 -8.56 9.99 7.01
N LYS A 95 -7.79 10.89 6.39
CA LYS A 95 -6.65 10.50 5.52
C LYS A 95 -5.60 9.73 6.31
N ALA A 96 -5.19 10.23 7.48
CA ALA A 96 -4.18 9.58 8.31
C ALA A 96 -4.65 8.18 8.74
N ALA A 97 -5.89 8.03 9.20
CA ALA A 97 -6.47 6.75 9.55
C ALA A 97 -6.46 5.77 8.37
N ALA A 98 -6.79 6.24 7.16
CA ALA A 98 -6.78 5.41 5.96
C ALA A 98 -5.36 4.97 5.55
N VAL A 99 -4.36 5.86 5.64
CA VAL A 99 -2.95 5.54 5.35
C VAL A 99 -2.38 4.56 6.39
N ILE A 100 -2.76 4.70 7.66
CA ILE A 100 -2.43 3.72 8.71
C ILE A 100 -3.08 2.37 8.39
N GLY A 101 -4.35 2.36 7.97
CA GLY A 101 -5.05 1.15 7.51
C GLY A 101 -4.36 0.48 6.32
N MET A 102 -3.90 1.25 5.33
CA MET A 102 -3.10 0.74 4.21
C MET A 102 -1.76 0.15 4.67
N THR A 103 -1.11 0.79 5.64
CA THR A 103 0.16 0.30 6.20
C THR A 103 -0.03 -1.02 6.92
N TRP A 104 -1.09 -1.12 7.72
CA TRP A 104 -1.47 -2.37 8.36
C TRP A 104 -1.75 -3.46 7.33
N PHE A 105 -2.51 -3.15 6.27
CA PHE A 105 -2.81 -4.09 5.20
C PHE A 105 -1.54 -4.53 4.44
N HIS A 106 -0.61 -3.61 4.15
CA HIS A 106 0.69 -3.92 3.58
C HIS A 106 1.48 -4.94 4.43
N HIS A 107 1.53 -4.74 5.75
CA HIS A 107 2.18 -5.69 6.65
C HIS A 107 1.46 -7.04 6.71
N TRP A 108 0.11 -7.03 6.67
CA TRP A 108 -0.68 -8.24 6.59
C TRP A 108 -0.35 -9.05 5.32
N LEU A 109 -0.22 -8.39 4.16
CA LEU A 109 0.23 -9.02 2.92
C LEU A 109 1.65 -9.58 3.03
N GLY A 110 2.56 -8.83 3.66
CA GLY A 110 3.92 -9.29 3.92
C GLY A 110 3.98 -10.52 4.83
N TYR A 111 3.06 -10.65 5.78
CA TYR A 111 2.92 -11.86 6.58
C TYR A 111 2.40 -13.04 5.75
N ARG A 112 1.37 -12.82 4.91
CA ARG A 112 0.83 -13.88 4.03
C ARG A 112 1.86 -14.37 3.02
N LEU A 113 2.66 -13.47 2.46
CA LEU A 113 3.79 -13.80 1.60
C LEU A 113 4.75 -14.81 2.28
N LYS A 114 5.05 -14.61 3.57
CA LYS A 114 5.92 -15.53 4.33
C LYS A 114 5.26 -16.88 4.56
N GLU A 115 3.95 -16.92 4.78
CA GLU A 115 3.22 -18.19 4.91
C GLU A 115 3.23 -18.99 3.60
N PHE A 116 2.93 -18.34 2.47
CA PHE A 116 3.02 -18.96 1.14
C PHE A 116 4.42 -19.51 0.91
N ALA A 117 5.46 -18.70 1.10
CA ALA A 117 6.85 -19.14 0.94
C ALA A 117 7.27 -20.28 1.88
N SER A 118 6.53 -20.53 2.97
CA SER A 118 6.80 -21.61 3.92
C SER A 118 5.94 -22.86 3.70
N GLY A 119 5.07 -22.88 2.68
CA GLY A 119 4.13 -23.98 2.46
C GLY A 119 3.10 -24.15 3.57
N LYS A 120 2.78 -23.07 4.30
CA LYS A 120 1.84 -23.08 5.45
C LYS A 120 0.60 -22.22 5.21
N ASN A 121 0.29 -21.89 3.96
CA ASN A 121 -0.92 -21.10 3.70
C ASN A 121 -2.16 -21.94 4.01
N SER A 122 -2.92 -21.53 5.03
CA SER A 122 -4.14 -22.20 5.48
C SER A 122 -5.42 -21.55 4.94
N ARG A 123 -5.29 -20.52 4.09
CA ARG A 123 -6.42 -19.70 3.64
C ARG A 123 -6.83 -20.01 2.21
N ASN A 124 -8.14 -20.08 2.03
CA ASN A 124 -8.78 -20.33 0.74
C ASN A 124 -8.82 -19.06 -0.14
N GLY A 125 -8.87 -19.24 -1.46
CA GLY A 125 -8.90 -18.14 -2.45
C GLY A 125 -10.04 -17.13 -2.24
N ARG A 126 -11.16 -17.56 -1.65
CA ARG A 126 -12.28 -16.68 -1.29
C ARG A 126 -11.88 -15.59 -0.29
N THR A 127 -11.04 -15.90 0.70
CA THR A 127 -10.57 -14.92 1.68
C THR A 127 -9.73 -13.86 0.99
N TYR A 128 -8.82 -14.26 0.10
CA TYR A 128 -7.99 -13.33 -0.67
C TYR A 128 -8.82 -12.45 -1.61
N ARG A 129 -9.90 -12.99 -2.20
CA ARG A 129 -10.85 -12.20 -3.01
C ARG A 129 -11.53 -11.10 -2.20
N MET A 130 -12.01 -11.39 -0.99
CA MET A 130 -12.59 -10.35 -0.13
C MET A 130 -11.57 -9.27 0.24
N MET A 131 -10.31 -9.66 0.42
CA MET A 131 -9.23 -8.71 0.72
C MET A 131 -8.86 -7.81 -0.47
N ASN A 132 -9.28 -8.14 -1.70
CA ASN A 132 -9.11 -7.25 -2.86
C ASN A 132 -9.92 -5.95 -2.72
N GLU A 133 -11.00 -5.95 -1.93
CA GLU A 133 -11.86 -4.78 -1.76
C GLU A 133 -11.32 -3.78 -0.73
N VAL A 134 -10.51 -4.24 0.22
CA VAL A 134 -9.92 -3.40 1.26
C VAL A 134 -9.11 -2.23 0.67
N PRO A 135 -8.20 -2.45 -0.29
CA PRO A 135 -7.51 -1.37 -1.00
C PRO A 135 -8.46 -0.37 -1.68
N THR A 136 -9.52 -0.86 -2.31
CA THR A 136 -10.50 -0.02 -3.02
C THR A 136 -11.20 0.93 -2.05
N LEU A 137 -11.67 0.41 -0.92
CA LEU A 137 -12.36 1.20 0.11
C LEU A 137 -11.43 2.27 0.70
N LEU A 138 -10.18 1.90 1.02
CA LEU A 138 -9.19 2.84 1.54
C LEU A 138 -8.84 3.93 0.51
N MET A 139 -8.71 3.57 -0.76
CA MET A 139 -8.48 4.53 -1.84
C MET A 139 -9.60 5.57 -1.93
N LEU A 140 -10.86 5.11 -1.96
CA LEU A 140 -12.03 6.00 -2.04
C LEU A 140 -12.06 6.95 -0.85
N LEU A 141 -11.83 6.44 0.36
CA LEU A 141 -11.78 7.25 1.57
C LEU A 141 -10.69 8.32 1.50
N ILE A 142 -9.47 7.97 1.05
CA ILE A 142 -8.35 8.90 0.91
C ILE A 142 -8.67 9.99 -0.12
N VAL A 143 -9.16 9.59 -1.29
CA VAL A 143 -9.45 10.52 -2.40
C VAL A 143 -10.57 11.48 -2.01
N PHE A 144 -11.68 11.00 -1.45
CA PHE A 144 -12.76 11.87 -1.01
C PHE A 144 -12.32 12.80 0.12
N SER A 145 -11.56 12.30 1.10
CA SER A 145 -11.03 13.15 2.17
C SER A 145 -10.21 14.31 1.60
N VAL A 146 -9.30 14.04 0.65
CA VAL A 146 -8.39 15.07 0.11
C VAL A 146 -9.06 16.02 -0.88
N ILE A 147 -10.02 15.54 -1.68
CA ILE A 147 -10.68 16.34 -2.72
C ILE A 147 -11.86 17.12 -2.18
N VAL A 148 -12.75 16.47 -1.43
CA VAL A 148 -13.95 17.10 -0.86
C VAL A 148 -13.60 17.95 0.36
N LYS A 149 -12.52 17.59 1.08
CA LYS A 149 -12.01 18.31 2.26
C LYS A 149 -13.10 18.57 3.31
N PHE A 150 -13.85 17.53 3.64
CA PHE A 150 -14.82 17.57 4.74
C PHE A 150 -14.14 17.55 6.11
#